data_AF-A0AAV5T9W7-F1
#
_entry.id   AF-A0AAV5T9W7-F1
#
_cell.length_a   1.000
_cell.length_b   1.000
_cell.length_c   1.000
_cell.angle_alpha   90.00
_cell.angle_beta   90.00
_cell.angle_gamma   90.00
#
_symmetry.space_group_name_H-M   'P 1'
#
loop_
_entity.id
_entity.type
_entity.pdbx_description
1 polymer ?
#
loop_
_entity_poly.entity_id
_entity_poly.type
_entity_poly.pdbx_seq_one_letter_code
_entity_poly.pdbx_strand_id
1 'polypeptide(L)'
;VVSVPIVMTTAYVIWTKFPKNTGAYKYLILLMQICSVCIEIHMGVLFTPIPLFPLIGTYCRGLLCSSKMRQYQVMFFFLLLACLAIQNICVLYRHQAILPSNHWLKIRKVQKDIIFLVYAMAVESMTIFVLYSEHETAGRSEYLE
;
A
#
# COMPACT_ATOMS: atom_id res chain seq x y z
N VAL A 1 -15.66 6.51 -2.81
CA VAL A 1 -16.70 6.13 -1.82
C VAL A 1 -17.56 4.97 -2.30
N VAL A 2 -18.05 4.97 -3.56
CA VAL A 2 -18.83 3.85 -4.14
C VAL A 2 -18.05 2.52 -4.20
N SER A 3 -16.72 2.59 -4.27
CA SER A 3 -15.82 1.43 -4.28
C SER A 3 -15.83 0.64 -2.97
N VAL A 4 -15.91 1.33 -1.82
CA VAL A 4 -15.81 0.72 -0.48
C VAL A 4 -16.84 -0.39 -0.23
N PRO A 5 -18.16 -0.22 -0.51
CA PRO A 5 -19.12 -1.29 -0.34
C PRO A 5 -18.86 -2.46 -1.29
N ILE A 6 -18.32 -2.23 -2.48
CA ILE A 6 -17.95 -3.28 -3.44
C ILE A 6 -16.80 -4.11 -2.86
N VAL A 7 -15.76 -3.47 -2.33
CA VAL A 7 -14.61 -4.16 -1.75
C VAL A 7 -15.00 -4.93 -0.48
N MET A 8 -15.86 -4.37 0.36
CA MET A 8 -16.45 -5.03 1.55
C MET A 8 -17.32 -6.24 1.19
N THR A 9 -18.19 -6.10 0.19
CA THR A 9 -19.04 -7.21 -0.27
C THR A 9 -18.18 -8.33 -0.84
N THR A 10 -17.10 -7.98 -1.55
CA THR A 10 -16.14 -8.95 -2.09
C THR A 10 -15.39 -9.68 -0.98
N ALA A 11 -14.95 -8.99 0.07
CA ALA A 11 -14.35 -9.61 1.26
C ALA A 11 -15.32 -10.57 1.97
N TYR A 12 -16.58 -10.17 2.11
CA TYR A 12 -17.64 -10.99 2.70
C TYR A 12 -17.93 -12.25 1.87
N VAL A 13 -17.99 -12.13 0.54
CA VAL A 13 -18.15 -13.27 -0.37
C VAL A 13 -16.94 -14.19 -0.31
N ILE A 14 -15.72 -13.64 -0.26
CA ILE A 14 -14.49 -14.45 -0.11
C ILE A 14 -14.52 -15.23 1.21
N TRP A 15 -14.99 -14.61 2.29
CA TRP A 15 -15.09 -15.27 3.59
C TRP A 15 -16.11 -16.43 3.59
N THR A 16 -17.27 -16.21 2.97
CA THR A 16 -18.43 -17.12 3.03
C THR A 16 -18.44 -18.21 1.97
N LYS A 17 -17.94 -17.95 0.74
CA LYS A 17 -18.06 -18.87 -0.42
C LYS A 17 -16.77 -19.62 -0.78
N PHE A 18 -15.61 -19.32 -0.19
CA PHE A 18 -14.37 -19.99 -0.60
C PHE A 18 -14.35 -21.49 -0.19
N PRO A 19 -13.98 -22.40 -1.12
CA PRO A 19 -13.88 -23.82 -0.83
C PRO A 19 -12.77 -24.09 0.21
N LYS A 20 -13.04 -24.98 1.17
CA LYS A 20 -12.11 -25.35 2.26
C LYS A 20 -10.77 -25.94 1.78
N ASN A 21 -10.69 -26.34 0.50
CA ASN A 21 -9.56 -27.08 -0.06
C ASN A 21 -8.42 -26.21 -0.63
N THR A 22 -8.50 -24.88 -0.52
CA THR A 22 -7.55 -23.95 -1.18
C THR A 22 -6.50 -23.33 -0.23
N GLY A 23 -6.42 -23.82 1.02
CA GLY A 23 -5.31 -23.58 1.96
C GLY A 23 -4.74 -22.15 2.00
N ALA A 24 -3.42 -22.03 1.86
CA ALA A 24 -2.64 -20.78 1.99
C ALA A 24 -3.04 -19.68 1.00
N TYR A 25 -3.56 -20.03 -0.18
CA TYR A 25 -3.93 -19.06 -1.22
C TYR A 25 -5.16 -18.22 -0.81
N LYS A 26 -6.06 -18.76 0.01
CA LYS A 26 -7.21 -18.02 0.56
C LYS A 26 -6.76 -16.82 1.41
N TYR A 27 -5.76 -17.03 2.27
CA TYR A 27 -5.24 -15.98 3.15
C TYR A 27 -4.57 -14.87 2.35
N LEU A 28 -3.90 -15.20 1.24
CA LEU A 28 -3.27 -14.22 0.36
C LEU A 28 -4.31 -13.33 -0.33
N ILE A 29 -5.42 -13.91 -0.81
CA ILE A 29 -6.52 -13.14 -1.41
C ILE A 29 -7.21 -12.26 -0.35
N LEU A 30 -7.47 -12.80 0.85
CA LEU A 30 -8.07 -12.03 1.94
C LEU A 30 -7.18 -10.86 2.36
N LEU A 31 -5.87 -11.09 2.48
CA LEU A 31 -4.91 -10.04 2.81
C LEU A 31 -4.91 -8.92 1.77
N MET A 32 -4.90 -9.29 0.47
CA MET A 32 -5.01 -8.32 -0.63
C MET A 32 -6.30 -7.49 -0.52
N GLN A 33 -7.43 -8.12 -0.21
CA GLN A 33 -8.71 -7.43 -0.10
C GLN A 33 -8.73 -6.48 1.10
N ILE A 34 -8.20 -6.89 2.25
CA ILE A 34 -8.08 -6.05 3.45
C ILE A 34 -7.19 -4.85 3.17
N CYS A 35 -6.00 -5.05 2.58
CA CYS A 35 -5.10 -3.95 2.21
C CYS A 35 -5.78 -2.97 1.24
N SER A 36 -6.54 -3.46 0.27
CA SER A 36 -7.31 -2.61 -0.65
C SER A 36 -8.35 -1.76 0.07
N VAL A 37 -9.13 -2.33 1.00
CA VAL A 37 -10.08 -1.57 1.84
C VAL A 37 -9.34 -0.50 2.64
N CYS A 38 -8.22 -0.85 3.28
CA CYS A 38 -7.42 0.10 4.05
C CYS A 38 -6.97 1.28 3.19
N ILE A 39 -6.46 1.03 1.98
CA ILE A 39 -6.04 2.07 1.03
C ILE A 39 -7.21 2.97 0.61
N GLU A 40 -8.38 2.40 0.31
CA GLU A 40 -9.55 3.18 -0.08
C GLU A 40 -10.10 4.04 1.05
N ILE A 41 -10.15 3.52 2.28
CA ILE A 41 -10.53 4.33 3.46
C ILE A 41 -9.50 5.45 3.63
N HIS A 42 -8.21 5.16 3.45
CA HIS A 42 -7.15 6.15 3.55
C HIS A 42 -7.29 7.29 2.54
N MET A 43 -7.41 6.94 1.27
CA MET A 43 -7.45 7.89 0.14
C MET A 43 -8.85 8.50 -0.10
N GLY A 44 -9.89 7.94 0.51
CA GLY A 44 -11.27 8.37 0.30
C GLY A 44 -11.92 9.07 1.49
N VAL A 45 -11.50 8.76 2.73
CA VAL A 45 -12.09 9.29 3.96
C VAL A 45 -11.08 10.10 4.78
N LEU A 46 -9.84 9.61 4.89
CA LEU A 46 -8.82 10.24 5.74
C LEU A 46 -8.09 11.38 5.02
N PHE A 47 -7.78 11.21 3.74
CA PHE A 47 -7.03 12.17 2.93
C PHE A 47 -7.72 12.42 1.58
N THR A 48 -7.56 13.62 1.04
CA THR A 48 -7.98 13.94 -0.33
C THR A 48 -6.72 14.00 -1.19
N PRO A 49 -6.47 13.00 -2.07
CA PRO A 49 -5.30 13.03 -2.93
C PRO A 49 -5.48 14.11 -4.00
N ILE A 50 -4.44 14.95 -4.20
CA ILE A 50 -4.35 15.85 -5.34
C ILE A 50 -3.14 15.41 -6.17
N PRO A 51 -3.33 15.06 -7.45
CA PRO A 51 -2.22 14.81 -8.35
C PRO A 51 -1.55 16.15 -8.68
N LEU A 52 -0.58 16.57 -7.86
CA LEU A 52 0.37 17.60 -8.25
C LEU A 52 1.46 16.91 -9.07
N PHE A 53 1.66 17.34 -10.31
CA PHE A 53 2.80 16.87 -11.09
C PHE A 53 4.05 17.57 -10.52
N PRO A 54 5.17 16.90 -10.18
CA PRO A 54 5.51 15.48 -10.26
C PRO A 54 5.37 14.68 -8.93
N LEU A 55 4.78 15.26 -7.89
CA LEU A 55 4.68 14.70 -6.53
C LEU A 55 3.21 14.51 -6.12
N ILE A 56 2.81 13.29 -5.80
CA ILE A 56 1.47 13.02 -5.23
C ILE A 56 1.37 13.75 -3.88
N GLY A 57 0.66 14.88 -3.87
CA GLY A 57 0.39 15.66 -2.67
C GLY A 57 -0.93 15.23 -2.05
N THR A 58 -0.95 14.91 -0.77
CA THR A 58 -2.20 14.70 -0.03
C THR A 58 -2.55 15.97 0.71
N TYR A 59 -3.71 16.57 0.39
CA TYR A 59 -4.26 17.59 1.27
C TYR A 59 -4.97 16.89 2.41
N CYS A 60 -4.62 17.32 3.61
CA CYS A 60 -5.24 16.86 4.82
C CYS A 60 -6.55 17.65 4.99
N ARG A 61 -7.58 17.24 4.24
CA ARG A 61 -8.94 17.81 4.26
C ARG A 61 -9.98 16.78 4.74
N GLY A 62 -9.54 15.61 5.18
CA GLY A 62 -10.39 14.56 5.78
C GLY A 62 -10.45 14.62 7.30
N LEU A 63 -11.11 13.65 7.91
CA LEU A 63 -11.37 13.55 9.37
C LEU A 63 -10.11 13.69 10.22
N LEU A 64 -8.96 13.23 9.72
CA LEU A 64 -7.69 13.28 10.45
C LEU A 64 -7.12 14.69 10.59
N CYS A 65 -7.54 15.64 9.75
CA CYS A 65 -7.07 17.02 9.83
C CYS A 65 -7.94 17.96 10.65
N SER A 66 -9.18 17.56 10.93
CA SER A 66 -10.00 18.28 11.89
C SER A 66 -9.45 18.14 13.33
N SER A 67 -8.60 17.15 13.56
CA SER A 67 -7.89 16.93 14.82
C SER A 67 -6.45 17.44 14.69
N LYS A 68 -5.91 18.17 15.68
CA LYS A 68 -4.54 18.73 15.73
C LYS A 68 -3.42 17.64 15.82
N MET A 69 -3.67 16.47 15.29
CA MET A 69 -2.93 15.23 15.50
C MET A 69 -1.94 14.96 14.35
N ARG A 70 -0.99 15.89 14.13
CA ARG A 70 -0.03 15.85 13.01
C ARG A 70 0.86 14.58 13.00
N GLN A 71 1.22 14.06 14.18
CA GLN A 71 2.04 12.84 14.32
C GLN A 71 1.39 11.59 13.72
N TYR A 72 0.05 11.51 13.78
CA TYR A 72 -0.66 10.35 13.25
C TYR A 72 -0.66 10.32 11.72
N GLN A 73 -0.60 11.48 11.06
CA GLN A 73 -0.60 11.58 9.59
C GLN A 73 0.59 10.84 8.97
N VAL A 74 1.77 10.99 9.58
CA VAL A 74 3.00 10.30 9.16
C VAL A 74 2.86 8.78 9.34
N MET A 75 2.43 8.32 10.51
CA MET A 75 2.20 6.89 10.78
C MET A 75 1.21 6.25 9.78
N PHE A 76 0.17 6.99 9.42
CA PHE A 76 -0.84 6.59 8.47
C PHE A 76 -0.32 6.49 7.03
N PHE A 77 0.59 7.39 6.63
CA PHE A 77 1.28 7.31 5.34
C PHE A 77 2.15 6.05 5.23
N PHE A 78 2.92 5.74 6.28
CA PHE A 78 3.69 4.49 6.36
C PHE A 78 2.80 3.25 6.29
N LEU A 79 1.65 3.27 6.97
CA LEU A 79 0.67 2.18 6.90
C LEU A 79 0.14 1.98 5.47
N LEU A 80 -0.14 3.06 4.74
CA LEU A 80 -0.57 2.99 3.34
C LEU A 80 0.53 2.41 2.44
N LEU A 81 1.78 2.87 2.60
CA LEU A 81 2.92 2.37 1.85
C LEU A 81 3.12 0.86 2.08
N ALA A 82 3.01 0.40 3.32
CA ALA A 82 3.07 -1.02 3.66
C ALA A 82 1.92 -1.82 3.02
N CYS A 83 0.69 -1.29 3.03
CA CYS A 83 -0.45 -1.94 2.36
C CYS A 83 -0.21 -2.08 0.84
N LEU A 84 0.31 -1.04 0.19
CA LEU A 84 0.64 -1.07 -1.24
C LEU A 84 1.77 -2.07 -1.53
N ALA A 85 2.80 -2.12 -0.70
CA ALA A 85 3.89 -3.08 -0.85
C ALA A 85 3.38 -4.52 -0.78
N ILE A 86 2.61 -4.85 0.25
CA ILE A 86 1.99 -6.17 0.43
C ILE A 86 1.12 -6.54 -0.78
N GLN A 87 0.32 -5.59 -1.26
CA GLN A 87 -0.57 -5.81 -2.41
C GLN A 87 0.22 -6.12 -3.70
N ASN A 88 1.31 -5.41 -3.96
CA ASN A 88 2.19 -5.69 -5.10
C ASN A 88 2.80 -7.09 -5.01
N ILE A 89 3.29 -7.48 -3.83
CA ILE A 89 3.84 -8.83 -3.60
C ILE A 89 2.78 -9.90 -3.84
N CYS A 90 1.55 -9.71 -3.34
CA CYS A 90 0.44 -10.63 -3.57
C CYS A 90 0.10 -10.78 -5.06
N VAL A 91 0.07 -9.68 -5.81
CA VAL A 91 -0.17 -9.68 -7.27
C VAL A 91 0.93 -10.42 -8.01
N LEU A 92 2.21 -10.17 -7.66
CA LEU A 92 3.34 -10.88 -8.23
C LEU A 92 3.26 -12.38 -7.94
N TYR A 93 2.94 -12.77 -6.71
CA TYR A 93 2.79 -14.17 -6.33
C TYR A 93 1.68 -14.86 -7.13
N ARG A 94 0.53 -14.20 -7.28
CA ARG A 94 -0.59 -14.69 -8.10
C ARG A 94 -0.21 -14.83 -9.56
N HIS A 95 0.47 -13.85 -10.14
CA HIS A 95 0.94 -13.91 -11.53
C HIS A 95 1.90 -15.09 -11.74
N GLN A 96 2.84 -15.29 -10.81
CA GLN A 96 3.80 -16.39 -10.84
C GLN A 96 3.16 -17.78 -10.63
N ALA A 97 2.00 -17.85 -9.98
CA ALA A 97 1.26 -19.10 -9.80
C ALA A 97 0.55 -19.58 -11.08
N ILE A 98 0.14 -18.65 -11.95
CA ILE A 98 -0.57 -18.95 -13.21
C ILE A 98 0.41 -19.29 -14.35
N LEU A 99 1.64 -18.76 -14.28
CA LEU A 99 2.65 -18.94 -15.32
C LEU A 99 3.09 -20.41 -15.48
N PRO A 100 3.08 -20.97 -16.71
CA PRO A 100 3.55 -22.32 -16.97
C PRO A 100 5.05 -22.45 -16.68
N SER A 101 5.52 -23.65 -16.30
CA SER A 101 6.91 -23.93 -15.89
C SER A 101 7.96 -23.52 -16.93
N ASN A 102 7.59 -23.48 -18.21
CA ASN A 102 8.48 -23.20 -19.33
C ASN A 102 8.50 -21.73 -19.78
N HIS A 103 7.80 -20.83 -19.08
CA HIS A 103 7.72 -19.43 -19.49
C HIS A 103 8.94 -18.62 -19.00
N TRP A 104 9.49 -17.75 -19.86
CA TRP A 104 10.67 -16.94 -19.55
C TRP A 104 10.49 -16.01 -18.33
N LEU A 105 9.26 -15.55 -18.08
CA LEU A 105 8.88 -14.70 -16.93
C LEU A 105 8.76 -15.46 -15.60
N LYS A 106 9.01 -16.78 -15.56
CA LYS A 106 8.89 -17.58 -14.33
C LYS A 106 10.13 -17.42 -13.45
N ILE A 107 9.94 -16.81 -12.30
CA ILE A 107 11.02 -16.50 -11.37
C ILE A 107 11.35 -17.76 -10.55
N ARG A 108 12.64 -18.12 -10.45
CA ARG A 108 13.12 -19.22 -9.59
C ARG A 108 13.01 -18.84 -8.10
N LYS A 109 12.94 -19.83 -7.20
CA LYS A 109 12.81 -19.59 -5.74
C LYS A 109 13.87 -18.61 -5.19
N VAL A 110 15.15 -18.85 -5.49
CA VAL A 110 16.25 -17.97 -5.04
C VAL A 110 16.14 -16.55 -5.63
N GLN A 111 15.71 -16.43 -6.89
CA GLN A 111 15.51 -15.13 -7.53
C GLN A 111 14.33 -14.37 -6.90
N LYS A 112 13.29 -15.07 -6.43
CA LYS A 112 12.15 -14.43 -5.74
C LYS A 112 12.60 -13.77 -4.44
N ASP A 113 13.42 -14.45 -3.63
CA ASP A 113 13.89 -13.90 -2.36
C ASP A 113 14.78 -12.67 -2.57
N ILE A 114 15.66 -12.71 -3.59
CA ILE A 114 16.49 -11.55 -3.96
C ILE A 114 15.63 -10.38 -4.45
N ILE A 115 14.66 -10.62 -5.33
CA ILE A 115 13.76 -9.56 -5.83
C ILE A 115 12.95 -8.96 -4.68
N PHE A 116 12.47 -9.80 -3.75
CA PHE A 116 11.73 -9.33 -2.58
C PHE A 116 12.61 -8.46 -1.67
N LEU A 117 13.86 -8.87 -1.42
CA LEU A 117 14.82 -8.09 -0.65
C LEU A 117 15.10 -6.73 -1.30
N VAL A 118 15.38 -6.71 -2.61
CA VAL A 118 15.63 -5.48 -3.36
C VAL A 118 14.40 -4.57 -3.34
N TYR A 119 13.20 -5.14 -3.48
CA TYR A 119 11.95 -4.39 -3.41
C TYR A 119 11.74 -3.77 -2.02
N ALA A 120 11.97 -4.53 -0.94
CA ALA A 120 11.88 -4.02 0.42
C ALA A 120 12.86 -2.87 0.67
N MET A 121 14.11 -3.01 0.25
CA MET A 121 15.12 -1.95 0.33
C MET A 121 14.72 -0.69 -0.44
N ALA A 122 14.11 -0.84 -1.63
CA ALA A 122 13.63 0.27 -2.43
C ALA A 122 12.42 0.99 -1.81
N VAL A 123 11.54 0.26 -1.12
CA VAL A 123 10.41 0.86 -0.40
C VAL A 123 10.90 1.65 0.82
N GLU A 124 11.84 1.09 1.60
CA GLU A 124 12.41 1.78 2.76
C GLU A 124 13.28 2.97 2.37
N SER A 125 13.97 2.96 1.23
CA SER A 125 14.77 4.11 0.80
C SER A 125 13.91 5.37 0.54
N MET A 126 12.66 5.19 0.10
CA MET A 126 11.71 6.30 -0.07
C MET A 126 11.38 6.98 1.26
N THR A 127 11.34 6.22 2.36
CA THR A 127 10.98 6.76 3.67
C THR A 127 12.12 7.56 4.28
N ILE A 128 13.36 7.10 4.07
CA ILE A 128 14.58 7.82 4.45
C ILE A 128 14.65 9.18 3.74
N PHE A 129 14.29 9.22 2.45
CA PHE A 129 14.28 10.46 1.69
C PHE A 129 13.27 11.48 2.24
N VAL A 130 12.08 11.01 2.67
CA VAL A 130 11.08 11.85 3.31
C VAL A 130 11.58 12.39 4.66
N LEU A 131 12.19 11.55 5.50
CA LEU A 131 12.78 11.98 6.77
C LEU A 131 13.91 13.00 6.57
N TYR A 132 14.74 12.79 5.54
CA TYR A 132 15.80 13.73 5.17
C TYR A 132 15.22 15.09 4.75
N SER A 133 14.15 15.10 3.96
CA SER A 133 13.49 16.33 3.53
C SER A 133 12.89 17.12 4.70
N GLU A 134 12.31 16.44 5.70
CA GLU A 134 11.75 17.09 6.90
C GLU A 134 12.85 17.71 7.76
N HIS A 135 14.00 17.03 7.93
CA HIS A 135 15.14 17.57 8.67
C HIS A 135 15.68 18.86 8.04
N GLU A 136 15.72 18.94 6.71
CA GLU A 136 16.13 20.16 6.00
C GLU A 136 15.12 21.30 6.20
N THR A 137 13.82 20.99 6.21
CA THR A 137 12.76 22.01 6.43
C THR A 137 12.73 22.52 7.88
N ALA A 138 13.08 21.68 8.85
CA ALA A 138 13.20 22.07 10.25
C ALA A 138 14.37 23.05 10.50
N GLY A 139 15.32 23.14 9.56
CA GLY A 139 16.53 23.97 9.68
C GLY A 139 16.40 25.43 9.24
N ARG A 140 15.38 25.83 8.46
CA ARG A 140 15.14 27.24 8.07
C ARG A 140 13.85 27.37 7.27
N SER A 141 12.77 27.78 7.93
CA SER A 141 11.63 28.37 7.21
C SER A 141 11.88 29.87 7.02
N GLU A 142 12.86 30.22 6.19
CA GLU A 142 13.17 31.62 5.80
C GLU A 142 12.39 32.05 4.53
N TYR A 143 11.48 31.19 4.04
CA TYR A 143 10.71 31.41 2.80
C TYR A 143 9.19 31.56 3.03
N LEU A 144 8.77 31.75 4.28
CA LEU A 144 7.37 31.99 4.69
C LEU A 144 7.21 33.30 5.47
N GLU A 145 8.01 34.32 5.14
CA GLU A 145 7.75 35.72 5.49
C GLU A 145 7.58 36.55 4.22
#